data_AF-A0A4U9U741-F1
#
_entry.id   AF-A0A4U9U741-F1
#
_cell.length_a   1.000
_cell.length_b   1.000
_cell.length_c   1.000
_cell.angle_alpha   90.00
_cell.angle_beta   90.00
_cell.angle_gamma   90.00
#
_symmetry.space_group_name_H-M   'P 1'
#
loop_
_entity.id
_entity.type
_entity.pdbx_description
1 polymer ?
#
loop_
_entity_poly.entity_id
_entity_poly.type
_entity_poly.pdbx_seq_one_letter_code
_entity_poly.pdbx_strand_id
1 'polypeptide(L)'
;MLQEAQRQRAQGLDVLIGVVETHGRQETAALLQGLSILPAKRIQHRGRQVQEFDLDAALARHPALILMDELAHSNAQGSRHPKRWQDVDELLDAVSMC
;
A
#
# COMPACT_ATOMS: atom_id res chain seq x y z
N MET A 1 0.21 -13.94 -2.52
CA MET A 1 -0.39 -12.60 -2.41
C MET A 1 -0.95 -12.10 -3.75
N LEU A 2 -0.12 -11.76 -4.75
CA LEU A 2 -0.61 -11.10 -5.99
C LEU A 2 -1.56 -11.93 -6.86
N GLN A 3 -1.36 -13.24 -6.96
CA GLN A 3 -2.31 -14.12 -7.66
C GLN A 3 -3.70 -14.09 -7.00
N GLU A 4 -3.73 -14.09 -5.67
CA GLU A 4 -4.98 -13.98 -4.91
C GLU A 4 -5.63 -12.61 -5.09
N ALA A 5 -4.84 -11.53 -5.11
CA ALA A 5 -5.33 -10.19 -5.42
C ALA A 5 -6.00 -10.10 -6.80
N GLN A 6 -5.41 -10.72 -7.83
CA GLN A 6 -6.02 -10.81 -9.15
C GLN A 6 -7.30 -11.63 -9.15
N ARG A 7 -7.35 -12.73 -8.39
CA ARG A 7 -8.56 -13.54 -8.21
C ARG A 7 -9.68 -12.72 -7.57
N GLN A 8 -9.39 -11.98 -6.50
CA GLN A 8 -10.34 -11.12 -5.80
C GLN A 8 -10.85 -9.97 -6.70
N ARG A 9 -9.94 -9.32 -7.44
CA ARG A 9 -10.32 -8.32 -8.45
C ARG A 9 -11.25 -8.92 -9.51
N ALA A 10 -10.95 -10.10 -10.03
CA ALA A 10 -11.79 -10.77 -11.03
C ALA A 10 -13.19 -11.12 -10.50
N GLN A 11 -13.35 -11.21 -9.18
CA GLN A 11 -14.64 -11.37 -8.49
C GLN A 11 -15.35 -10.03 -8.20
N GLY A 12 -14.77 -8.91 -8.63
CA GLY A 12 -15.35 -7.57 -8.48
C GLY A 12 -14.94 -6.84 -7.20
N LEU A 13 -14.00 -7.37 -6.41
CA LEU A 13 -13.52 -6.69 -5.21
C LEU A 13 -12.68 -5.46 -5.59
N ASP A 14 -12.85 -4.34 -4.88
CA ASP A 14 -11.95 -3.19 -5.01
C ASP A 14 -10.62 -3.49 -4.34
N VAL A 15 -9.63 -3.83 -5.18
CA VAL A 15 -8.27 -4.16 -4.76
C VAL A 15 -7.33 -3.01 -5.08
N LEU A 16 -6.66 -2.51 -4.04
CA LEU A 16 -5.68 -1.44 -4.10
C LEU A 16 -4.28 -1.96 -3.77
N ILE A 17 -3.29 -1.54 -4.55
CA ILE A 17 -1.88 -1.68 -4.22
C ILE A 17 -1.46 -0.44 -3.42
N GLY A 18 -1.11 -0.63 -2.15
CA GLY A 18 -0.46 0.40 -1.34
C GLY A 18 1.05 0.34 -1.51
N VAL A 19 1.65 -0.80 -1.18
CA VAL A 19 3.08 -1.08 -1.40
C VAL A 19 3.23 -2.52 -1.86
N VAL A 20 3.89 -2.73 -2.99
CA VAL A 20 4.28 -4.06 -3.46
C VAL A 20 5.71 -4.04 -4.00
N GLU A 21 6.53 -4.98 -3.55
CA GLU A 21 7.90 -5.15 -4.01
C GLU A 21 7.99 -6.29 -5.02
N THR A 22 8.35 -5.96 -6.27
CA THR A 22 8.49 -6.97 -7.34
C THR A 22 9.90 -7.55 -7.43
N HIS A 23 10.89 -6.92 -6.78
CA HIS A 23 12.31 -7.25 -6.86
C HIS A 23 12.82 -7.50 -8.29
N GLY A 24 12.30 -6.77 -9.27
CA GLY A 24 12.69 -6.88 -10.69
C GLY A 24 12.17 -8.11 -11.42
N ARG A 25 11.32 -8.94 -10.80
CA ARG A 25 10.74 -10.13 -11.43
C ARG A 25 9.62 -9.74 -12.38
N GLN A 26 9.86 -9.89 -13.68
CA GLN A 26 8.92 -9.49 -14.73
C GLN A 26 7.56 -10.19 -14.60
N GLU A 27 7.54 -11.47 -14.27
CA GLU A 27 6.29 -12.23 -14.05
C GLU A 27 5.47 -11.67 -12.88
N THR A 28 6.14 -11.22 -11.81
CA THR A 28 5.50 -10.61 -10.65
C THR A 28 4.96 -9.21 -11.00
N ALA A 29 5.72 -8.43 -11.78
CA ALA A 29 5.27 -7.15 -12.27
C ALA A 29 4.05 -7.26 -13.21
N ALA A 30 3.97 -8.32 -14.02
CA ALA A 30 2.81 -8.60 -14.85
C ALA A 30 1.53 -8.80 -14.03
N LEU A 31 1.63 -9.38 -12.82
CA LEU A 31 0.50 -9.54 -11.90
C LEU A 31 0.01 -8.22 -11.29
N LEU A 32 0.70 -7.10 -11.48
CA LEU A 32 0.22 -5.78 -11.07
C LEU A 32 -0.73 -5.17 -12.11
N GLN A 33 -0.72 -5.66 -13.35
CA GLN A 33 -1.49 -5.08 -14.43
C GLN A 33 -3.00 -5.11 -14.13
N GLY A 34 -3.62 -3.93 -14.25
CA GLY A 34 -5.04 -3.72 -14.03
C GLY A 34 -5.48 -3.65 -12.56
N LEU A 35 -4.57 -3.86 -11.59
CA LEU A 35 -4.84 -3.51 -10.20
C LEU A 35 -4.73 -1.99 -10.03
N SER A 36 -5.56 -1.41 -9.18
CA SER A 36 -5.43 0.01 -8.83
C SER A 36 -4.17 0.21 -7.99
N ILE A 37 -3.39 1.25 -8.29
CA ILE A 37 -2.19 1.59 -7.52
C ILE A 37 -2.43 2.94 -6.83
N LEU A 38 -2.17 3.00 -5.52
CA LEU A 38 -2.19 4.26 -4.79
C LEU A 38 -0.91 5.04 -5.09
N PRO A 39 -1.00 6.30 -5.55
CA PRO A 39 0.18 7.13 -5.72
C PRO A 39 0.91 7.34 -4.38
N ALA A 40 2.23 7.20 -4.39
CA ALA A 40 3.04 7.45 -3.20
C ALA A 40 3.05 8.95 -2.83
N LYS A 41 3.05 9.23 -1.53
CA LYS A 41 3.22 10.56 -0.95
C LYS A 41 4.68 10.96 -1.03
N ARG A 42 4.94 12.19 -1.45
CA ARG A 42 6.31 12.75 -1.43
C ARG A 42 6.56 13.46 -0.11
N ILE A 43 7.57 13.01 0.63
CA ILE A 43 7.97 13.58 1.92
C ILE A 43 9.40 14.10 1.81
N GLN A 44 9.67 15.27 2.40
CA GLN A 44 11.03 15.79 2.50
C GLN A 44 11.74 15.14 3.70
N HIS A 45 12.76 14.34 3.44
CA HIS A 45 13.54 13.63 4.45
C HIS A 45 15.03 13.84 4.24
N ARG A 46 15.73 14.39 5.25
CA ARG A 46 17.19 14.66 5.22
C ARG A 46 17.64 15.43 3.96
N GLY A 47 16.86 16.43 3.56
CA GLY A 47 17.16 17.27 2.38
C GLY A 47 16.91 16.58 1.03
N ARG A 48 16.22 15.43 1.00
CA ARG A 48 15.82 14.73 -0.22
C ARG A 48 14.32 14.45 -0.21
N GLN A 49 13.70 14.44 -1.39
CA GLN A 49 12.35 13.90 -1.52
C GLN A 49 12.40 12.38 -1.54
N VAL A 50 11.63 11.76 -0.66
CA VAL A 50 11.40 10.33 -0.62
C VAL A 50 9.93 10.04 -0.90
N GLN A 51 9.66 8.87 -1.47
CA GLN A 51 8.31 8.39 -1.71
C GLN A 51 7.93 7.47 -0.56
N GLU A 52 6.78 7.72 0.05
CA GLU A 52 6.22 6.89 1.12
C GLU A 52 4.78 6.52 0.81
N PHE A 53 4.30 5.47 1.49
CA PHE A 53 2.90 5.09 1.43
C PHE A 53 2.00 6.24 1.93
N ASP A 54 0.94 6.54 1.19
CA ASP A 54 -0.02 7.58 1.58
C ASP A 54 -1.18 6.99 2.39
N LEU A 55 -0.95 6.81 3.70
CA LEU A 55 -1.95 6.28 4.61
C LEU A 55 -3.25 7.08 4.60
N ASP A 56 -3.17 8.42 4.58
CA ASP A 56 -4.36 9.27 4.62
C ASP A 56 -5.21 9.09 3.35
N ALA A 57 -4.56 8.99 2.18
CA ALA A 57 -5.26 8.73 0.92
C ALA A 57 -5.84 7.30 0.85
N ALA A 58 -5.15 6.31 1.43
CA ALA A 58 -5.65 4.95 1.53
C ALA A 58 -6.91 4.87 2.40
N LEU A 59 -6.87 5.50 3.58
CA LEU A 59 -8.02 5.58 4.49
C LEU A 59 -9.20 6.28 3.80
N ALA A 60 -8.99 7.42 3.16
CA ALA A 60 -10.06 8.15 2.46
C ALA A 60 -10.67 7.37 1.29
N ARG A 61 -9.91 6.49 0.63
CA ARG A 61 -10.41 5.66 -0.47
C ARG A 61 -11.26 4.49 0.02
N HIS A 62 -11.05 4.02 1.26
CA HIS A 62 -11.72 2.85 1.83
C HIS A 62 -11.75 1.63 0.89
N PRO A 63 -10.60 1.13 0.40
CA PRO A 63 -10.57 -0.05 -0.45
C PRO A 63 -11.05 -1.30 0.31
N ALA A 64 -11.70 -2.23 -0.39
CA ALA A 64 -12.11 -3.49 0.22
C ALA A 64 -10.92 -4.43 0.50
N LEU A 65 -9.84 -4.32 -0.27
CA LEU A 65 -8.57 -5.02 -0.04
C LEU A 65 -7.40 -4.11 -0.41
N ILE A 66 -6.41 -4.02 0.47
CA ILE A 66 -5.16 -3.30 0.21
C ILE A 66 -3.94 -4.23 0.35
N LEU A 67 -3.01 -4.16 -0.60
CA LEU A 67 -1.76 -4.93 -0.58
C LEU A 67 -0.63 -4.10 0.00
N MET A 68 0.06 -4.67 1.00
CA MET A 68 1.11 -4.02 1.78
C MET A 68 2.28 -4.97 2.01
N ASP A 69 3.38 -4.76 1.29
CA ASP A 69 4.67 -5.39 1.54
C ASP A 69 5.53 -4.56 2.52
N GLU A 70 6.69 -5.11 2.91
CA GLU A 70 7.73 -4.41 3.67
C GLU A 70 7.24 -3.85 5.02
N LEU A 71 6.51 -4.65 5.81
CA LEU A 71 6.00 -4.26 7.14
C LEU A 71 7.10 -3.80 8.12
N ALA A 72 8.32 -4.31 7.94
CA ALA A 72 9.49 -3.92 8.72
C ALA A 72 10.11 -2.58 8.29
N HIS A 73 9.59 -1.93 7.24
CA HIS A 73 10.06 -0.63 6.76
C HIS A 73 9.98 0.44 7.86
N SER A 74 10.97 1.31 7.90
CA SER A 74 10.96 2.50 8.76
C SER A 74 10.54 3.69 7.93
N ASN A 75 9.37 4.24 8.23
CA ASN A 75 8.81 5.35 7.49
C ASN A 75 9.70 6.59 7.63
N ALA A 76 9.73 7.42 6.59
CA ALA A 76 10.45 8.68 6.60
C ALA A 76 10.02 9.59 7.78
N GLN A 77 10.97 10.33 8.35
CA GLN A 77 10.66 11.33 9.38
C GLN A 77 9.67 12.37 8.83
N GLY A 78 8.61 12.67 9.60
CA GLY A 78 7.47 13.47 9.16
C GLY A 78 6.26 12.65 8.72
N SER A 79 6.40 11.32 8.59
CA SER A 79 5.27 10.40 8.46
C SER A 79 4.46 10.33 9.76
N ARG A 80 3.18 9.98 9.64
CA ARG A 80 2.26 9.83 10.78
C ARG A 80 2.75 8.78 11.78
N HIS A 81 3.31 7.69 11.29
CA HIS A 81 3.86 6.62 12.11
C HIS A 81 5.32 6.34 11.74
N PRO A 82 6.16 5.94 12.71
CA PRO A 82 7.56 5.62 12.44
C PRO A 82 7.76 4.28 11.72
N LYS A 83 6.79 3.34 11.79
CA LYS A 83 6.91 2.02 11.16
C LYS A 83 5.68 1.69 10.30
N ARG A 84 5.91 1.04 9.16
CA ARG A 84 4.84 0.68 8.22
C ARG A 84 3.79 -0.27 8.79
N TRP A 85 4.19 -1.21 9.66
CA TRP A 85 3.22 -2.08 10.32
C TRP A 85 2.18 -1.29 11.15
N GLN A 86 2.51 -0.10 11.67
CA GLN A 86 1.55 0.74 12.37
C GLN A 86 0.55 1.37 11.41
N ASP A 87 0.97 1.67 10.17
CA ASP A 87 0.03 2.15 9.14
C ASP A 87 -0.98 1.05 8.80
N VAL A 88 -0.52 -0.20 8.79
CA VAL A 88 -1.39 -1.37 8.59
C VAL A 88 -2.34 -1.56 9.77
N ASP A 89 -1.87 -1.41 11.01
CA ASP A 89 -2.75 -1.46 12.18
C ASP A 89 -3.85 -0.39 12.11
N GLU A 90 -3.51 0.86 11.75
CA GLU A 90 -4.52 1.91 11.58
C GLU A 90 -5.52 1.60 10.44
N LEU A 91 -5.06 1.02 9.33
CA LEU A 91 -5.94 0.56 8.24
C LEU A 91 -6.91 -0.53 8.72
N LEU A 92 -6.43 -1.49 9.51
CA LEU A 92 -7.25 -2.60 10.03
C LEU A 92 -8.28 -2.10 11.05
N ASP A 93 -7.90 -1.15 11.91
CA ASP A 93 -8.81 -0.50 12.85
C ASP A 93 -9.91 0.28 12.11
N ALA A 94 -9.56 0.98 11.03
CA ALA A 94 -10.52 1.72 10.23
C ALA A 94 -11.52 0.81 9.50
N VAL A 95 -11.06 -0.32 8.95
CA VAL A 95 -11.95 -1.30 8.30
C VAL A 95 -12.88 -1.99 9.29
N SER A 96 -12.44 -2.18 10.54
CA SER A 96 -13.25 -2.81 11.59
C SER A 96 -14.41 -1.93 12.10
N MET A 97 -14.44 -0.65 11.73
CA MET A 97 -15.47 0.32 12.15
C MET A 97 -16.56 0.59 11.08
N CYS A 98 -16.47 -0.04 9.91
CA CYS A 98 -17.48 0.05 8.83
C CYS A 98 -18.40 -1.18 8.82
#